data_AF-R7HTM0-F1
#
_entry.id   AF-R7HTM0-F1
#
_cell.length_a   1.000
_cell.length_b   1.000
_cell.length_c   1.000
_cell.angle_alpha   90.00
_cell.angle_beta   90.00
_cell.angle_gamma   90.00
#
_symmetry.space_group_name_H-M   'P 1'
#
loop_
_entity.id
_entity.type
_entity.pdbx_description
1 polymer ?
#
loop_
_entity_poly.entity_id
_entity_poly.type
_entity_poly.pdbx_seq_one_letter_code
_entity_poly.pdbx_strand_id
1 'polypeptide(L)'
;MKKLFEGIGQGFRNVFGLLRDAWEYGNVWTRLSFLVLGAGNLARKQIVKGLVYLAMEIGFIFYMIMFGVTALSHFGDLGTTEQGMAYNEATGVYETAKGDNSMLLLLAAVVAIFIIVFFVIMWYKNIKSAYRTQLNEEMGIKNNTIKEDFADYLDSKLHFTMLFIPVMSVLVFNILPLSYMILIAFTNFDRTHQPPGNLFDWVGLRNFQVMLNFDGIIGQTFWPVLGWTFVWAIFATFLNYIFGMLLAIIINRKGTRFKGMWRTFFVLTIAIPQFVSLLLMHQMLDESGPLNGTLINLGLIDEPILFLSSKTLARITVIVINLWVGMPYTMLTTTGILQNIPSDLYESAKVDGANAVTIFWKITLPYMLFVTTPKLITDFVGNINNFNVIFFLSSGGPKTTKYYQAGYTDLLVTWLYHLTVDSKDYCYASVIGIFVFIISAVLSLITYRNTASYKDEEGFS
;
A
#
# COMPACT_ATOMS: atom_id res chain seq x y z
N MET A 1 8.89 18.55 -6.83
CA MET A 1 9.80 18.54 -5.67
C MET A 1 10.12 19.93 -5.16
N LYS A 2 10.66 20.87 -5.96
CA LYS A 2 10.98 22.24 -5.48
C LYS A 2 9.79 22.98 -4.83
N LYS A 3 8.61 23.00 -5.47
CA LYS A 3 7.37 23.55 -4.90
C LYS A 3 6.87 22.83 -3.62
N LEU A 4 7.15 21.53 -3.49
CA LEU A 4 6.78 20.75 -2.30
C LEU A 4 7.69 21.14 -1.12
N PHE A 5 9.00 21.21 -1.35
CA PHE A 5 9.96 21.65 -0.34
C PHE A 5 9.78 23.14 0.03
N GLU A 6 9.42 24.00 -0.92
CA GLU A 6 9.05 25.40 -0.66
C GLU A 6 7.77 25.49 0.16
N GLY A 7 6.73 24.70 -0.16
CA GLY A 7 5.48 24.64 0.60
C GLY A 7 5.68 24.11 2.03
N ILE A 8 6.51 23.08 2.20
CA ILE A 8 6.90 22.55 3.52
C ILE A 8 7.68 23.63 4.30
N GLY A 9 8.65 24.29 3.66
CA GLY A 9 9.44 25.36 4.28
C GLY A 9 8.60 26.57 4.71
N GLN A 10 7.62 26.97 3.90
CA GLN A 10 6.67 28.04 4.24
C GLN A 10 5.73 27.61 5.37
N GLY A 11 5.30 26.35 5.39
CA GLY A 11 4.54 25.76 6.49
C GLY A 11 5.29 25.83 7.82
N PHE A 12 6.55 25.42 7.85
CA PHE A 12 7.39 25.51 9.06
C PHE A 12 7.60 26.96 9.50
N ARG A 13 7.89 27.89 8.58
CA ARG A 13 8.02 29.32 8.92
C ARG A 13 6.75 29.89 9.55
N ASN A 14 5.58 29.50 9.04
CA ASN A 14 4.30 29.94 9.60
C ASN A 14 4.04 29.36 11.00
N VAL A 15 4.43 28.10 11.24
CA VAL A 15 4.31 27.45 12.56
C VAL A 15 5.22 28.14 13.58
N PHE A 16 6.51 28.28 13.27
CA PHE A 16 7.47 28.91 14.18
C PHE A 16 7.20 30.40 14.36
N GLY A 17 6.76 31.11 13.32
CA GLY A 17 6.32 32.50 13.40
C GLY A 17 5.16 32.65 14.39
N LEU A 18 4.12 31.84 14.26
CA LEU A 18 2.98 31.88 15.20
C LEU A 18 3.39 31.55 16.64
N LEU A 19 4.25 30.56 16.84
CA LEU A 19 4.75 30.22 18.18
C LEU A 19 5.57 31.36 18.79
N ARG A 20 6.43 32.01 17.99
CA ARG A 20 7.19 33.18 18.43
C ARG A 20 6.26 34.33 18.78
N ASP A 21 5.31 34.65 17.91
CA ASP A 21 4.38 35.76 18.11
C ASP A 21 3.50 35.52 19.36
N ALA A 22 3.03 34.29 19.55
CA ALA A 22 2.28 33.88 20.74
C ALA A 22 3.12 33.93 22.02
N TRP A 23 4.45 33.80 21.94
CA TRP A 23 5.33 33.94 23.08
C TRP A 23 5.64 35.41 23.39
N GLU A 24 6.03 36.19 22.37
CA GLU A 24 6.42 37.60 22.52
C GLU A 24 5.22 38.48 22.87
N TYR A 25 4.13 38.39 22.10
CA TYR A 25 2.95 39.25 22.21
C TYR A 25 1.79 38.60 22.98
N GLY A 26 1.90 37.31 23.31
CA GLY A 26 0.91 36.62 24.13
C GLY A 26 0.90 37.13 25.57
N ASN A 27 -0.28 37.29 26.14
CA ASN A 27 -0.43 37.60 27.56
C ASN A 27 -0.08 36.37 28.44
N VAL A 28 -0.11 36.56 29.77
CA VAL A 28 0.29 35.52 30.74
C VAL A 28 -0.44 34.18 30.50
N TRP A 29 -1.73 34.21 30.19
CA TRP A 29 -2.52 32.99 29.96
C TRP A 29 -2.20 32.29 28.63
N THR A 30 -1.89 33.07 27.59
CA THR A 30 -1.43 32.52 26.31
C THR A 30 -0.05 31.89 26.45
N ARG A 31 0.87 32.51 27.20
CA ARG A 31 2.18 31.92 27.53
C ARG A 31 2.04 30.67 28.40
N LEU A 32 1.14 30.69 29.38
CA LEU A 32 0.87 29.52 30.22
C LEU A 32 0.32 28.33 29.40
N SER A 33 -0.31 28.59 28.25
CA SER A 33 -0.77 27.55 27.33
C SER A 33 0.34 26.74 26.66
N PHE A 34 1.60 27.18 26.76
CA PHE A 34 2.76 26.38 26.34
C PHE A 34 3.06 25.23 27.30
N LEU A 35 2.73 25.39 28.59
CA LEU A 35 3.01 24.44 29.66
C LEU A 35 1.77 23.72 30.18
N VAL A 36 0.61 24.36 30.13
CA VAL A 36 -0.67 23.77 30.55
C VAL A 36 -1.66 23.97 29.41
N LEU A 37 -1.93 22.89 28.70
CA LEU A 37 -2.84 22.92 27.55
C LEU A 37 -4.23 23.39 27.98
N GLY A 38 -4.81 24.30 27.21
CA GLY A 38 -6.14 24.85 27.45
C GLY A 38 -6.21 26.05 28.38
N ALA A 39 -5.13 26.43 29.08
CA ALA A 39 -5.15 27.54 30.04
C ALA A 39 -5.60 28.89 29.44
N GLY A 40 -5.13 29.22 28.25
CA GLY A 40 -5.51 30.44 27.54
C GLY A 40 -6.97 30.46 27.10
N ASN A 41 -7.54 29.28 26.83
CA ASN A 41 -8.95 29.13 26.50
C ASN A 41 -9.83 29.18 27.77
N LEU A 42 -9.37 28.56 28.87
CA LEU A 42 -10.04 28.60 30.18
C LEU A 42 -10.15 30.04 30.70
N ALA A 43 -9.04 30.80 30.67
CA ALA A 43 -9.01 32.19 31.11
C ALA A 43 -9.98 33.10 30.35
N ARG A 44 -10.32 32.73 29.10
CA ARG A 44 -11.19 33.51 28.19
C ARG A 44 -12.60 32.91 28.06
N LYS A 45 -13.04 32.18 29.08
CA LYS A 45 -14.40 31.59 29.20
C LYS A 45 -14.73 30.54 28.14
N GLN A 46 -13.77 30.01 27.38
CA GLN A 46 -13.94 28.83 26.51
C GLN A 46 -13.72 27.54 27.30
N ILE A 47 -14.53 27.33 28.34
CA ILE A 47 -14.29 26.31 29.39
C ILE A 47 -14.14 24.90 28.81
N VAL A 48 -15.12 24.41 28.05
CA VAL A 48 -15.10 23.01 27.58
C VAL A 48 -13.95 22.75 26.60
N LYS A 49 -13.53 23.74 25.79
CA LYS A 49 -12.40 23.61 24.86
C LYS A 49 -11.09 23.58 25.63
N GLY A 50 -10.96 24.42 26.65
CA GLY A 50 -9.85 24.39 27.59
C GLY A 50 -9.75 23.06 28.34
N LEU A 51 -10.87 22.52 28.83
CA LEU A 51 -10.92 21.22 29.51
C LEU A 51 -10.54 20.06 28.58
N VAL A 52 -10.96 20.08 27.31
CA VAL A 52 -10.55 19.06 26.32
C VAL A 52 -9.04 19.09 26.11
N TYR A 53 -8.45 20.27 25.94
CA TYR A 53 -6.99 20.43 25.82
C TYR A 53 -6.24 19.94 27.07
N LEU A 54 -6.73 20.28 28.26
CA LEU A 54 -6.14 19.83 29.52
C LEU A 54 -6.27 18.31 29.70
N ALA A 55 -7.42 17.72 29.38
CA ALA A 55 -7.62 16.27 29.45
C ALA A 55 -6.69 15.51 28.51
N MET A 56 -6.42 16.04 27.31
CA MET A 56 -5.45 15.46 26.38
C MET A 56 -4.01 15.51 26.92
N GLU A 57 -3.62 16.59 27.59
CA GLU A 57 -2.33 16.68 28.26
C GLU A 57 -2.20 15.69 29.40
N ILE A 58 -3.20 15.62 30.29
CA ILE A 58 -3.22 14.64 31.38
C ILE A 58 -3.14 13.21 30.84
N GLY A 59 -3.92 12.89 29.81
CA GLY A 59 -3.90 11.57 29.17
C GLY A 59 -2.56 11.23 28.54
N PHE A 60 -1.91 12.21 27.89
CA PHE A 60 -0.57 12.03 27.33
C PHE A 60 0.48 11.80 28.41
N ILE A 61 0.49 12.62 29.47
CA ILE A 61 1.43 12.49 30.59
C ILE A 61 1.24 11.13 31.28
N PHE A 62 -0.02 10.74 31.54
CA PHE A 62 -0.35 9.43 32.10
C PHE A 62 0.17 8.30 31.22
N TYR A 63 -0.08 8.34 29.92
CA TYR A 63 0.45 7.35 28.98
C TYR A 63 1.98 7.29 28.99
N MET A 64 2.66 8.45 28.98
CA MET A 64 4.12 8.51 28.98
C MET A 64 4.72 7.92 30.25
N ILE A 65 4.16 8.24 31.42
CA ILE A 65 4.62 7.70 32.72
C ILE A 65 4.38 6.18 32.79
N MET A 66 3.22 5.71 32.35
CA MET A 66 2.83 4.31 32.51
C MET A 66 3.45 3.38 31.45
N PHE A 67 3.67 3.86 30.23
CA PHE A 67 4.06 3.03 29.10
C PHE A 67 5.10 3.68 28.19
N GLY A 68 4.91 4.96 27.83
CA GLY A 68 5.67 5.60 26.76
C GLY A 68 7.17 5.72 27.03
N VAL A 69 7.57 6.12 28.25
CA VAL A 69 8.99 6.24 28.62
C VAL A 69 9.69 4.88 28.58
N THR A 70 9.08 3.85 29.15
CA THR A 70 9.62 2.48 29.13
C THR A 70 9.69 1.91 27.72
N ALA A 71 8.69 2.16 26.89
CA ALA A 71 8.70 1.73 25.49
C ALA A 71 9.86 2.36 24.70
N LEU A 72 10.13 3.65 24.93
CA LEU A 72 11.21 4.36 24.25
C LEU A 72 12.60 4.03 24.80
N SER A 73 12.73 3.72 26.09
CA SER A 73 14.03 3.35 26.67
C SER A 73 14.56 2.05 26.06
N HIS A 74 13.68 1.10 25.75
CA HIS A 74 14.02 -0.17 25.09
C HIS A 74 14.09 -0.08 23.57
N PHE A 75 13.94 1.11 22.97
CA PHE A 75 14.06 1.23 21.51
C PHE A 75 15.48 0.90 21.02
N GLY A 76 16.51 1.17 21.83
CA GLY A 76 17.90 0.93 21.48
C GLY A 76 18.35 -0.52 21.61
N ASP A 77 17.90 -1.22 22.66
CA ASP A 77 18.30 -2.60 22.96
C ASP A 77 17.27 -3.65 22.55
N LEU A 78 15.99 -3.27 22.39
CA LEU A 78 14.88 -4.17 22.07
C LEU A 78 14.71 -5.32 23.09
N GLY A 79 15.08 -5.07 24.34
CA GLY A 79 15.04 -6.05 25.44
C GLY A 79 16.43 -6.54 25.82
N THR A 80 16.56 -7.03 27.05
CA THR A 80 17.84 -7.51 27.59
C THR A 80 17.73 -8.88 28.24
N THR A 81 16.51 -9.30 28.60
CA THR A 81 16.26 -10.56 29.29
C THR A 81 15.53 -11.54 28.38
N GLU A 82 16.23 -12.60 27.98
CA GLU A 82 15.61 -13.70 27.24
C GLU A 82 14.69 -14.52 28.15
N GLN A 83 13.70 -15.17 27.54
CA GLN A 83 12.80 -16.05 28.26
C GLN A 83 13.54 -17.33 28.68
N GLY A 84 13.67 -17.55 30.00
CA GLY A 84 14.36 -18.70 30.57
C GLY A 84 13.49 -19.51 31.53
N MET A 85 13.93 -20.71 31.87
CA MET A 85 13.33 -21.49 32.95
C MET A 85 13.85 -20.94 34.30
N ALA A 86 12.96 -20.44 35.14
CA ALA A 86 13.28 -20.07 36.52
C ALA A 86 12.66 -21.07 37.48
N TYR A 87 13.45 -21.51 38.46
CA TYR A 87 12.97 -22.40 39.51
C TYR A 87 12.04 -21.62 40.45
N ASN A 88 10.75 -22.00 40.50
CA ASN A 88 9.80 -21.38 41.42
C ASN A 88 9.79 -22.16 42.74
N GLU A 89 10.38 -21.58 43.79
CA GLU A 89 10.47 -22.18 45.12
C GLU A 89 9.09 -22.46 45.78
N ALA A 90 8.03 -21.75 45.36
CA ALA A 90 6.69 -21.92 45.93
C ALA A 90 5.91 -23.09 45.31
N THR A 91 6.16 -23.43 44.04
CA THR A 91 5.51 -24.54 43.33
C THR A 91 6.40 -25.77 43.19
N GLY A 92 7.71 -25.64 43.44
CA GLY A 92 8.70 -26.72 43.32
C GLY A 92 8.95 -27.15 41.86
N VAL A 93 8.52 -26.33 40.90
CA VAL A 93 8.60 -26.61 39.46
C VAL A 93 9.36 -25.47 38.77
N TYR A 94 10.11 -25.81 37.71
CA TYR A 94 10.67 -24.81 36.81
C TYR A 94 9.53 -24.17 36.02
N GLU A 95 9.30 -22.88 36.26
CA GLU A 95 8.32 -22.09 35.52
C GLU A 95 9.04 -21.21 34.50
N THR A 96 8.39 -20.98 33.37
CA THR A 96 8.95 -20.10 32.34
C THR A 96 8.94 -18.66 32.85
N ALA A 97 10.11 -18.13 33.22
CA ALA A 97 10.25 -16.73 33.60
C ALA A 97 9.86 -15.86 32.41
N LYS A 98 9.03 -14.86 32.65
CA LYS A 98 8.57 -13.94 31.61
C LYS A 98 9.73 -13.03 31.19
N GLY A 99 10.40 -13.38 30.09
CA GLY A 99 11.41 -12.54 29.45
C GLY A 99 10.80 -11.36 28.69
N ASP A 100 11.67 -10.50 28.18
CA ASP A 100 11.31 -9.40 27.29
C ASP A 100 10.76 -9.91 25.96
N ASN A 101 10.08 -9.03 25.22
CA ASN A 101 9.59 -9.35 23.90
C ASN A 101 9.94 -8.23 22.93
N SER A 102 11.03 -8.41 22.17
CA SER A 102 11.54 -7.43 21.21
C SER A 102 10.49 -6.95 20.21
N MET A 103 9.59 -7.85 19.77
CA MET A 103 8.50 -7.51 18.84
C MET A 103 7.53 -6.50 19.46
N LEU A 104 7.08 -6.76 20.70
CA LEU A 104 6.17 -5.88 21.41
C LEU A 104 6.84 -4.58 21.84
N LEU A 105 8.11 -4.62 22.24
CA LEU A 105 8.90 -3.43 22.59
C LEU A 105 9.08 -2.49 21.40
N LEU A 106 9.48 -3.03 20.24
CA LEU A 106 9.59 -2.26 19.01
C LEU A 106 8.24 -1.65 18.60
N LEU A 107 7.16 -2.44 18.65
CA LEU A 107 5.81 -1.95 18.32
C LEU A 107 5.36 -0.84 19.29
N ALA A 108 5.57 -1.03 20.59
CA ALA A 108 5.24 -0.05 21.61
C ALA A 108 6.02 1.26 21.42
N ALA A 109 7.30 1.18 21.09
CA ALA A 109 8.12 2.35 20.80
C ALA A 109 7.61 3.12 19.56
N VAL A 110 7.25 2.41 18.49
CA VAL A 110 6.65 3.03 17.29
C VAL A 110 5.33 3.72 17.65
N VAL A 111 4.43 3.04 18.38
CA VAL A 111 3.16 3.64 18.84
C VAL A 111 3.41 4.89 19.69
N ALA A 112 4.37 4.84 20.61
CA ALA A 112 4.75 5.96 21.45
C ALA A 112 5.23 7.16 20.63
N ILE A 113 6.06 6.95 19.60
CA ILE A 113 6.50 8.02 18.68
C ILE A 113 5.30 8.67 17.97
N PHE A 114 4.34 7.88 17.48
CA PHE A 114 3.15 8.42 16.83
C PHE A 114 2.26 9.21 17.80
N ILE A 115 2.12 8.75 19.04
CA ILE A 115 1.39 9.46 20.10
C ILE A 115 2.09 10.78 20.44
N ILE A 116 3.42 10.81 20.51
CA ILE A 116 4.20 12.04 20.72
C ILE A 116 4.00 13.01 19.56
N VAL A 117 4.08 12.55 18.31
CA VAL A 117 3.86 13.40 17.14
C VAL A 117 2.44 13.97 17.15
N PHE A 118 1.43 13.14 17.44
CA PHE A 118 0.05 13.58 17.59
C PHE A 118 -0.10 14.63 18.71
N PHE A 119 0.54 14.40 19.86
CA PHE A 119 0.55 15.33 20.98
C PHE A 119 1.20 16.67 20.59
N VAL A 120 2.34 16.67 19.88
CA VAL A 120 3.00 17.89 19.39
C VAL A 120 2.09 18.68 18.44
N ILE A 121 1.35 18.01 17.55
CA ILE A 121 0.36 18.65 16.68
C ILE A 121 -0.77 19.29 17.51
N MET A 122 -1.26 18.58 18.53
CA MET A 122 -2.32 19.08 19.41
C MET A 122 -1.86 20.22 20.31
N TRP A 123 -0.63 20.17 20.81
CA TRP A 123 0.04 21.23 21.55
C TRP A 123 0.15 22.51 20.71
N TYR A 124 0.60 22.39 19.45
CA TYR A 124 0.62 23.52 18.52
C TYR A 124 -0.79 24.09 18.27
N LYS A 125 -1.79 23.23 18.02
CA LYS A 125 -3.18 23.67 17.82
C LYS A 125 -3.76 24.36 19.06
N ASN A 126 -3.39 23.91 20.26
CA ASN A 126 -3.76 24.54 21.52
C ASN A 126 -3.21 25.98 21.59
N ILE A 127 -1.90 26.16 21.39
CA ILE A 127 -1.27 27.50 21.44
C ILE A 127 -1.89 28.43 20.39
N LYS A 128 -2.09 27.92 19.16
CA LYS A 128 -2.77 28.66 18.10
C LYS A 128 -4.19 29.04 18.50
N SER A 129 -4.93 28.17 19.19
CA SER A 129 -6.25 28.51 19.70
C SER A 129 -6.18 29.59 20.77
N ALA A 130 -5.29 29.47 21.75
CA ALA A 130 -5.15 30.43 22.85
C ALA A 130 -4.79 31.83 22.34
N TYR A 131 -3.83 31.92 21.42
CA TYR A 131 -3.40 33.19 20.82
C TYR A 131 -4.49 33.81 19.94
N ARG A 132 -5.22 33.00 19.16
CA ARG A 132 -6.35 33.51 18.36
C ARG A 132 -7.48 34.04 19.25
N THR A 133 -7.80 33.35 20.34
CA THR A 133 -8.81 33.80 21.30
C THR A 133 -8.39 35.10 22.01
N GLN A 134 -7.09 35.31 22.23
CA GLN A 134 -6.54 36.60 22.71
C GLN A 134 -6.78 37.73 21.70
N LEU A 135 -6.34 37.53 20.45
CA LEU A 135 -6.45 38.55 19.41
C LEU A 135 -7.92 38.95 19.16
N ASN A 136 -8.83 37.98 19.19
CA ASN A 136 -10.27 38.26 19.08
C ASN A 136 -10.77 39.14 20.25
N GLU A 137 -10.34 38.88 21.47
CA GLU A 137 -10.70 39.66 22.66
C GLU A 137 -10.16 41.10 22.57
N GLU A 138 -8.92 41.27 22.11
CA GLU A 138 -8.28 42.57 21.88
C GLU A 138 -8.97 43.37 20.76
N MET A 139 -9.48 42.68 19.73
CA MET A 139 -10.24 43.29 18.63
C MET A 139 -11.73 43.51 18.94
N GLY A 140 -12.20 43.15 20.14
CA GLY A 140 -13.61 43.23 20.53
C GLY A 140 -14.52 42.23 19.78
N ILE A 141 -13.93 41.21 19.14
CA ILE A 141 -14.65 40.15 18.44
C ILE A 141 -15.07 39.09 19.45
N LYS A 142 -16.37 38.76 19.49
CA LYS A 142 -16.88 37.71 20.38
C LYS A 142 -16.26 36.36 19.99
N ASN A 143 -15.67 35.68 20.97
CA ASN A 143 -15.15 34.34 20.79
C ASN A 143 -16.28 33.32 20.60
N ASN A 144 -16.10 32.41 19.65
CA ASN A 144 -17.04 31.33 19.40
C ASN A 144 -17.21 30.44 20.63
N THR A 145 -18.46 30.05 20.88
CA THR A 145 -18.85 29.00 21.82
C THR A 145 -18.58 27.63 21.19
N ILE A 146 -18.47 26.55 21.97
CA ILE A 146 -18.22 25.20 21.41
C ILE A 146 -19.34 24.69 20.52
N LYS A 147 -20.59 25.10 20.79
CA LYS A 147 -21.70 24.84 19.88
C LYS A 147 -21.50 25.53 18.54
N GLU A 148 -21.00 26.77 18.55
CA GLU A 148 -20.71 27.55 17.34
C GLU A 148 -19.48 27.01 16.61
N ASP A 149 -18.41 26.63 17.34
CA ASP A 149 -17.24 25.94 16.76
C ASP A 149 -17.64 24.59 16.15
N PHE A 150 -18.48 23.80 16.81
CA PHE A 150 -18.95 22.51 16.29
C PHE A 150 -19.87 22.69 15.08
N ALA A 151 -20.78 23.67 15.10
CA ALA A 151 -21.59 24.04 13.95
C ALA A 151 -20.70 24.51 12.78
N ASP A 152 -19.66 25.29 13.05
CA ASP A 152 -18.68 25.72 12.05
C ASP A 152 -17.89 24.54 11.45
N TYR A 153 -17.56 23.52 12.27
CA TYR A 153 -16.97 22.26 11.80
C TYR A 153 -17.92 21.37 11.00
N LEU A 154 -19.24 21.55 11.16
CA LEU A 154 -20.27 20.86 10.39
C LEU A 154 -20.81 21.65 9.21
N ASP A 155 -20.42 22.92 9.06
CA ASP A 155 -20.87 23.79 7.98
C ASP A 155 -19.66 24.28 7.15
N SER A 156 -18.97 25.33 7.60
CA SER A 156 -17.86 25.95 6.84
C SER A 156 -16.62 25.06 6.72
N LYS A 157 -16.35 24.21 7.73
CA LYS A 157 -15.18 23.30 7.81
C LYS A 157 -15.56 21.84 7.72
N LEU A 158 -16.73 21.52 7.15
CA LEU A 158 -17.22 20.16 6.93
C LEU A 158 -16.16 19.25 6.31
N HIS A 159 -15.39 19.76 5.33
CA HIS A 159 -14.31 19.03 4.68
C HIS A 159 -13.23 18.53 5.66
N PHE A 160 -12.84 19.32 6.67
CA PHE A 160 -11.89 18.87 7.70
C PHE A 160 -12.47 17.77 8.57
N THR A 161 -13.74 17.90 8.97
CA THR A 161 -14.43 16.93 9.83
C THR A 161 -14.63 15.60 9.09
N MET A 162 -15.06 15.64 7.83
CA MET A 162 -15.25 14.46 6.99
C MET A 162 -13.93 13.76 6.68
N LEU A 163 -12.84 14.50 6.48
CA LEU A 163 -11.52 13.94 6.20
C LEU A 163 -10.80 13.44 7.46
N PHE A 164 -11.20 13.86 8.67
CA PHE A 164 -10.54 13.45 9.90
C PHE A 164 -10.51 11.92 10.07
N ILE A 165 -11.66 11.25 9.92
CA ILE A 165 -11.73 9.79 10.08
C ILE A 165 -10.88 9.06 9.02
N PRO A 166 -11.03 9.32 7.70
CA PRO A 166 -10.18 8.70 6.69
C PRO A 166 -8.68 8.94 6.91
N VAL A 167 -8.27 10.18 7.24
CA VAL A 167 -6.86 10.52 7.46
C VAL A 167 -6.31 9.78 8.68
N MET A 168 -7.04 9.76 9.79
CA MET A 168 -6.62 9.01 10.98
C MET A 168 -6.55 7.50 10.71
N SER A 169 -7.50 6.94 9.95
CA SER A 169 -7.46 5.54 9.53
C SER A 169 -6.23 5.24 8.67
N VAL A 170 -5.85 6.13 7.75
CA VAL A 170 -4.62 5.97 6.97
C VAL A 170 -3.39 6.00 7.88
N LEU A 171 -3.32 6.92 8.84
CA LEU A 171 -2.20 7.01 9.77
C LEU A 171 -2.05 5.74 10.64
N VAL A 172 -3.16 5.28 11.24
CA VAL A 172 -3.15 4.16 12.20
C VAL A 172 -3.02 2.81 11.49
N PHE A 173 -3.75 2.59 10.38
CA PHE A 173 -3.81 1.27 9.74
C PHE A 173 -2.86 1.10 8.56
N ASN A 174 -2.27 2.17 8.04
CA ASN A 174 -1.28 2.08 6.95
C ASN A 174 0.09 2.59 7.37
N ILE A 175 0.20 3.84 7.84
CA ILE A 175 1.50 4.46 8.09
C ILE A 175 2.21 3.85 9.32
N LEU A 176 1.48 3.55 10.38
CA LEU A 176 2.06 2.94 11.59
C LEU A 176 2.58 1.51 11.33
N PRO A 177 1.80 0.56 10.79
CA PRO A 177 2.31 -0.77 10.44
C PRO A 177 3.45 -0.72 9.42
N LEU A 178 3.38 0.21 8.45
CA LEU A 178 4.46 0.40 7.47
C LEU A 178 5.75 0.86 8.15
N SER A 179 5.66 1.80 9.11
CA SER A 179 6.82 2.27 9.87
C SER A 179 7.44 1.14 10.69
N TYR A 180 6.60 0.31 11.32
CA TYR A 180 7.04 -0.87 12.05
C TYR A 180 7.73 -1.90 11.12
N MET A 181 7.13 -2.22 9.97
CA MET A 181 7.74 -3.09 8.95
C MET A 181 9.08 -2.53 8.46
N ILE A 182 9.17 -1.21 8.20
CA ILE A 182 10.42 -0.58 7.78
C ILE A 182 11.52 -0.81 8.84
N LEU A 183 11.21 -0.65 10.13
CA LEU A 183 12.19 -0.84 11.19
C LEU A 183 12.66 -2.31 11.32
N ILE A 184 11.77 -3.29 11.13
CA ILE A 184 12.13 -4.71 11.10
C ILE A 184 13.20 -5.01 10.05
N ALA A 185 13.22 -4.28 8.91
CA ALA A 185 14.25 -4.46 7.90
C ALA A 185 15.69 -4.19 8.41
N PHE A 186 15.83 -3.46 9.52
CA PHE A 186 17.10 -3.13 10.14
C PHE A 186 17.43 -3.99 11.37
N THR A 187 16.63 -5.03 11.66
CA THR A 187 16.88 -5.97 12.77
C THR A 187 17.21 -7.38 12.27
N ASN A 188 17.69 -8.26 13.14
CA ASN A 188 17.84 -9.70 12.83
C ASN A 188 16.56 -10.50 13.15
N PHE A 189 15.37 -9.90 13.05
CA PHE A 189 14.12 -10.61 13.32
C PHE A 189 13.85 -11.69 12.25
N ASP A 190 14.33 -12.89 12.51
CA ASP A 190 14.28 -14.06 11.63
C ASP A 190 13.82 -15.30 12.39
N ARG A 191 13.78 -16.45 11.71
CA ARG A 191 13.34 -17.73 12.30
C ARG A 191 14.07 -18.15 13.57
N THR A 192 15.30 -17.68 13.78
CA THR A 192 16.15 -18.04 14.94
C THR A 192 15.99 -17.06 16.09
N HIS A 193 15.51 -15.85 15.83
CA HIS A 193 15.28 -14.80 16.82
C HIS A 193 13.77 -14.54 16.96
N GLN A 194 13.04 -15.54 17.48
CA GLN A 194 11.58 -15.47 17.65
C GLN A 194 11.20 -15.11 19.11
N PRO A 195 10.71 -13.89 19.37
CA PRO A 195 10.24 -13.52 20.70
C PRO A 195 8.97 -14.27 21.09
N PRO A 196 8.68 -14.46 22.39
CA PRO A 196 9.50 -14.05 23.54
C PRO A 196 10.69 -14.97 23.84
N GLY A 197 10.84 -16.10 23.13
CA GLY A 197 11.91 -17.07 23.38
C GLY A 197 13.30 -16.48 23.18
N ASN A 198 13.57 -15.99 21.98
CA ASN A 198 14.84 -15.34 21.62
C ASN A 198 14.57 -13.89 21.24
N LEU A 199 15.41 -12.97 21.71
CA LEU A 199 15.33 -11.56 21.37
C LEU A 199 15.95 -11.28 20.00
N PHE A 200 15.59 -10.15 19.39
CA PHE A 200 16.23 -9.65 18.18
C PHE A 200 16.75 -8.23 18.41
N ASP A 201 17.86 -7.92 17.74
CA ASP A 201 18.64 -6.70 17.86
C ASP A 201 18.73 -5.95 16.52
N TRP A 202 19.20 -4.71 16.60
CA TRP A 202 19.53 -3.90 15.42
C TRP A 202 20.79 -4.41 14.72
N VAL A 203 20.69 -4.64 13.41
CA VAL A 203 21.80 -5.01 12.52
C VAL A 203 22.12 -3.93 11.48
N GLY A 204 21.41 -2.79 11.54
CA GLY A 204 21.58 -1.68 10.60
C GLY A 204 21.30 -2.11 9.16
N LEU A 205 22.24 -1.87 8.25
CA LEU A 205 22.07 -2.12 6.81
C LEU A 205 22.45 -3.54 6.36
N ARG A 206 22.78 -4.46 7.28
CA ARG A 206 23.24 -5.81 6.94
C ARG A 206 22.25 -6.55 6.03
N ASN A 207 20.96 -6.50 6.31
CA ASN A 207 19.95 -7.22 5.52
C ASN A 207 19.86 -6.70 4.07
N PHE A 208 20.04 -5.39 3.87
CA PHE A 208 20.10 -4.80 2.53
C PHE A 208 21.35 -5.25 1.77
N GLN A 209 22.50 -5.32 2.44
CA GLN A 209 23.73 -5.85 1.85
C GLN A 209 23.57 -7.30 1.43
N VAL A 210 22.96 -8.13 2.28
CA VAL A 210 22.68 -9.55 1.97
C VAL A 210 21.71 -9.69 0.79
N MET A 211 20.66 -8.87 0.73
CA MET A 211 19.67 -8.89 -0.35
C MET A 211 20.27 -8.46 -1.70
N LEU A 212 21.16 -7.48 -1.69
CA LEU A 212 21.76 -6.92 -2.92
C LEU A 212 23.02 -7.67 -3.38
N ASN A 213 23.59 -8.54 -2.54
CA ASN A 213 24.79 -9.31 -2.87
C ASN A 213 24.50 -10.42 -3.90
N PHE A 214 25.03 -10.26 -5.12
CA PHE A 214 24.87 -11.21 -6.22
C PHE A 214 25.47 -12.61 -5.96
N ASP A 215 26.43 -12.73 -5.03
CA ASP A 215 27.09 -14.01 -4.74
C ASP A 215 26.35 -14.80 -3.65
N GLY A 216 25.49 -14.15 -2.85
CA GLY A 216 24.71 -14.79 -1.79
C GLY A 216 23.43 -15.42 -2.32
N ILE A 217 22.98 -16.52 -1.70
CA ILE A 217 21.75 -17.24 -2.13
C ILE A 217 20.51 -16.33 -2.15
N ILE A 218 20.41 -15.38 -1.21
CA ILE A 218 19.31 -14.42 -1.14
C ILE A 218 19.36 -13.45 -2.33
N GLY A 219 20.51 -12.87 -2.65
CA GLY A 219 20.63 -11.99 -3.81
C GLY A 219 20.50 -12.72 -5.15
N GLN A 220 21.00 -13.96 -5.25
CA GLN A 220 20.75 -14.87 -6.39
C GLN A 220 19.26 -15.21 -6.57
N THR A 221 18.45 -15.00 -5.53
CA THR A 221 16.98 -15.11 -5.59
C THR A 221 16.33 -13.78 -5.94
N PHE A 222 16.77 -12.69 -5.28
CA PHE A 222 16.20 -11.35 -5.41
C PHE A 222 16.22 -10.85 -6.86
N TRP A 223 17.37 -10.89 -7.54
CA TRP A 223 17.49 -10.31 -8.89
C TRP A 223 16.63 -11.05 -9.94
N PRO A 224 16.62 -12.40 -10.00
CA PRO A 224 15.71 -13.12 -10.90
C PRO A 224 14.23 -12.95 -10.58
N VAL A 225 13.85 -12.90 -9.29
CA VAL A 225 12.46 -12.66 -8.86
C VAL A 225 12.03 -11.24 -9.21
N LEU A 226 12.88 -10.24 -8.98
CA LEU A 226 12.67 -8.85 -9.40
C LEU A 226 12.49 -8.75 -10.92
N GLY A 227 13.39 -9.38 -11.68
CA GLY A 227 13.31 -9.40 -13.15
C GLY A 227 12.02 -10.04 -13.65
N TRP A 228 11.63 -11.18 -13.05
CA TRP A 228 10.35 -11.82 -13.36
C TRP A 228 9.16 -10.95 -12.96
N THR A 229 9.21 -10.25 -11.83
CA THR A 229 8.14 -9.35 -11.38
C THR A 229 7.86 -8.26 -12.41
N PHE A 230 8.90 -7.70 -13.04
CA PHE A 230 8.74 -6.74 -14.13
C PHE A 230 8.20 -7.38 -15.41
N VAL A 231 8.75 -8.53 -15.82
CA VAL A 231 8.25 -9.27 -16.99
C VAL A 231 6.77 -9.59 -16.83
N TRP A 232 6.39 -10.12 -15.66
CA TRP A 232 5.02 -10.36 -15.26
C TRP A 232 4.18 -9.09 -15.37
N ALA A 233 4.58 -7.99 -14.74
CA ALA A 233 3.79 -6.75 -14.75
C ALA A 233 3.57 -6.21 -16.18
N ILE A 234 4.57 -6.31 -17.05
CA ILE A 234 4.44 -5.94 -18.47
C ILE A 234 3.40 -6.82 -19.15
N PHE A 235 3.57 -8.15 -19.14
CA PHE A 235 2.63 -9.04 -19.84
C PHE A 235 1.23 -8.99 -19.24
N ALA A 236 1.12 -8.97 -17.92
CA ALA A 236 -0.15 -8.87 -17.21
C ALA A 236 -0.91 -7.59 -17.58
N THR A 237 -0.24 -6.44 -17.68
CA THR A 237 -0.91 -5.19 -18.05
C THR A 237 -1.23 -5.13 -19.54
N PHE A 238 -0.24 -5.31 -20.40
CA PHE A 238 -0.40 -5.04 -21.83
C PHE A 238 -1.24 -6.11 -22.53
N LEU A 239 -1.13 -7.39 -22.17
CA LEU A 239 -1.97 -8.41 -22.77
C LEU A 239 -3.43 -8.23 -22.36
N ASN A 240 -3.72 -8.02 -21.07
CA ASN A 240 -5.09 -7.76 -20.62
C ASN A 240 -5.69 -6.53 -21.32
N TYR A 241 -4.90 -5.46 -21.45
CA TYR A 241 -5.33 -4.25 -22.12
C TYR A 241 -5.65 -4.48 -23.61
N ILE A 242 -4.69 -5.03 -24.36
CA ILE A 242 -4.81 -5.22 -25.81
C ILE A 242 -5.96 -6.18 -26.12
N PHE A 243 -5.97 -7.37 -25.49
CA PHE A 243 -7.00 -8.36 -25.77
C PHE A 243 -8.37 -7.96 -25.23
N GLY A 244 -8.44 -7.25 -24.10
CA GLY A 244 -9.71 -6.73 -23.59
C GLY A 244 -10.31 -5.68 -24.52
N MET A 245 -9.48 -4.78 -25.05
CA MET A 245 -9.91 -3.80 -26.04
C MET A 245 -10.32 -4.47 -27.36
N LEU A 246 -9.55 -5.45 -27.87
CA LEU A 246 -9.93 -6.20 -29.07
C LEU A 246 -11.28 -6.89 -28.88
N LEU A 247 -11.50 -7.52 -27.72
CA LEU A 247 -12.75 -8.15 -27.39
C LEU A 247 -13.92 -7.15 -27.34
N ALA A 248 -13.69 -5.97 -26.75
CA ALA A 248 -14.67 -4.89 -26.76
C ALA A 248 -15.02 -4.43 -28.18
N ILE A 249 -14.02 -4.25 -29.06
CA ILE A 249 -14.24 -3.88 -30.47
C ILE A 249 -15.06 -4.95 -31.19
N ILE A 250 -14.70 -6.24 -31.02
CA ILE A 250 -15.38 -7.37 -31.67
C ILE A 250 -16.84 -7.45 -31.22
N ILE A 251 -17.11 -7.36 -29.92
CA ILE A 251 -18.48 -7.47 -29.40
C ILE A 251 -19.34 -6.28 -29.84
N ASN A 252 -18.77 -5.06 -29.83
CA ASN A 252 -19.53 -3.85 -30.12
C ASN A 252 -19.70 -3.56 -31.62
N ARG A 253 -18.94 -4.21 -32.50
CA ARG A 253 -19.06 -4.06 -33.97
C ARG A 253 -20.50 -4.20 -34.46
N LYS A 254 -20.91 -3.37 -35.43
CA LYS A 254 -22.28 -3.35 -35.99
C LYS A 254 -22.78 -4.73 -36.46
N GLY A 255 -21.90 -5.58 -37.01
CA GLY A 255 -22.24 -6.91 -37.53
C GLY A 255 -22.33 -8.05 -36.50
N THR A 256 -21.97 -7.82 -35.24
CA THR A 256 -21.94 -8.87 -34.21
C THR A 256 -23.36 -9.18 -33.74
N ARG A 257 -23.79 -10.43 -33.93
CA ARG A 257 -25.07 -10.95 -33.43
C ARG A 257 -24.92 -11.43 -31.97
N PHE A 258 -26.02 -11.38 -31.23
CA PHE A 258 -26.09 -11.83 -29.83
C PHE A 258 -25.07 -11.16 -28.89
N LYS A 259 -24.84 -9.85 -29.04
CA LYS A 259 -23.87 -9.08 -28.25
C LYS A 259 -24.03 -9.28 -26.73
N GLY A 260 -25.28 -9.35 -26.26
CA GLY A 260 -25.60 -9.63 -24.86
C GLY A 260 -25.05 -10.97 -24.39
N MET A 261 -25.23 -12.03 -25.17
CA MET A 261 -24.72 -13.37 -24.83
C MET A 261 -23.20 -13.40 -24.72
N TRP A 262 -22.47 -12.85 -25.72
CA TRP A 262 -21.01 -12.78 -25.68
C TRP A 262 -20.52 -12.01 -24.47
N ARG A 263 -21.10 -10.82 -24.21
CA ARG A 263 -20.78 -10.03 -23.03
C ARG A 263 -21.03 -10.82 -21.74
N THR A 264 -22.16 -11.52 -21.63
CA THR A 264 -22.48 -12.33 -20.45
C THR A 264 -21.46 -13.44 -20.21
N PHE A 265 -21.03 -14.18 -21.23
CA PHE A 265 -20.03 -15.25 -21.05
C PHE A 265 -18.69 -14.73 -20.52
N PHE A 266 -18.18 -13.62 -21.05
CA PHE A 266 -16.94 -13.05 -20.55
C PHE A 266 -17.11 -12.43 -19.16
N VAL A 267 -18.24 -11.76 -18.89
CA VAL A 267 -18.53 -11.18 -17.57
C VAL A 267 -18.75 -12.26 -16.51
N LEU A 268 -19.21 -13.46 -16.89
CA LEU A 268 -19.38 -14.56 -15.94
C LEU A 268 -18.06 -14.94 -15.24
N THR A 269 -16.93 -14.81 -15.93
CA THR A 269 -15.59 -15.09 -15.35
C THR A 269 -15.24 -14.16 -14.19
N ILE A 270 -15.77 -12.92 -14.18
CA ILE A 270 -15.54 -11.93 -13.11
C ILE A 270 -16.65 -11.94 -12.06
N ALA A 271 -17.80 -12.57 -12.36
CA ALA A 271 -18.89 -12.77 -11.41
C ALA A 271 -18.54 -13.83 -10.36
N ILE A 272 -17.69 -14.80 -10.72
CA ILE A 272 -17.13 -15.79 -9.81
C ILE A 272 -15.95 -15.14 -9.06
N PRO A 273 -15.86 -15.29 -7.72
CA PRO A 273 -14.71 -14.79 -6.97
C PRO A 273 -13.39 -15.32 -7.54
N GLN A 274 -12.45 -14.41 -7.79
CA GLN A 274 -11.21 -14.72 -8.52
C GLN A 274 -10.43 -15.89 -7.92
N PHE A 275 -10.31 -15.96 -6.58
CA PHE A 275 -9.56 -17.03 -5.91
C PHE A 275 -10.16 -18.42 -6.17
N VAL A 276 -11.49 -18.54 -6.30
CA VAL A 276 -12.17 -19.81 -6.60
C VAL A 276 -11.77 -20.29 -7.99
N SER A 277 -11.84 -19.39 -8.98
CA SER A 277 -11.44 -19.68 -10.35
C SER A 277 -9.96 -20.09 -10.44
N LEU A 278 -9.07 -19.43 -9.69
CA LEU A 278 -7.64 -19.73 -9.68
C LEU A 278 -7.32 -21.07 -9.02
N LEU A 279 -7.93 -21.38 -7.88
CA LEU A 279 -7.77 -22.67 -7.20
C LEU A 279 -8.30 -23.83 -8.05
N LEU A 280 -9.44 -23.64 -8.71
CA LEU A 280 -9.98 -24.63 -9.64
C LEU A 280 -9.04 -24.84 -10.83
N MET A 281 -8.49 -23.76 -11.39
CA MET A 281 -7.50 -23.86 -12.47
C MET A 281 -6.21 -24.54 -12.01
N HIS A 282 -5.74 -24.28 -10.78
CA HIS A 282 -4.61 -25.00 -10.20
C HIS A 282 -4.86 -26.51 -10.21
N GLN A 283 -6.01 -26.95 -9.70
CA GLN A 283 -6.36 -28.38 -9.65
C GLN A 283 -6.57 -28.98 -11.05
N MET A 284 -7.14 -28.22 -11.99
CA MET A 284 -7.31 -28.66 -13.37
C MET A 284 -5.99 -28.85 -14.13
N LEU A 285 -5.04 -27.93 -13.90
CA LEU A 285 -3.75 -27.85 -14.59
C LEU A 285 -2.62 -28.63 -13.89
N ASP A 286 -2.92 -29.24 -12.74
CA ASP A 286 -2.01 -30.17 -12.09
C ASP A 286 -1.63 -31.34 -13.02
N GLU A 287 -0.47 -31.94 -12.80
CA GLU A 287 0.00 -33.10 -13.59
C GLU A 287 -1.01 -34.26 -13.53
N SER A 288 -1.57 -34.51 -12.34
CA SER A 288 -2.62 -35.51 -12.10
C SER A 288 -4.04 -34.96 -12.32
N GLY A 289 -4.15 -33.72 -12.78
CA GLY A 289 -5.39 -33.00 -12.95
C GLY A 289 -6.26 -33.56 -14.10
N PRO A 290 -7.57 -33.26 -14.08
CA PRO A 290 -8.52 -33.75 -15.06
C PRO A 290 -8.23 -33.33 -16.51
N LEU A 291 -7.53 -32.20 -16.72
CA LEU A 291 -7.16 -31.76 -18.07
C LEU A 291 -6.18 -32.74 -18.71
N ASN A 292 -5.07 -33.03 -18.04
CA ASN A 292 -4.09 -34.00 -18.52
C ASN A 292 -4.73 -35.39 -18.68
N GLY A 293 -5.52 -35.84 -17.70
CA GLY A 293 -6.24 -37.12 -17.77
C GLY A 293 -7.17 -37.22 -18.99
N THR A 294 -7.89 -36.13 -19.31
CA THR A 294 -8.79 -36.11 -20.48
C THR A 294 -8.02 -36.08 -21.79
N LEU A 295 -6.94 -35.29 -21.88
CA LEU A 295 -6.11 -35.23 -23.09
C LEU A 295 -5.44 -36.58 -23.40
N ILE A 296 -4.98 -37.30 -22.38
CA ILE A 296 -4.42 -38.66 -22.51
C ILE A 296 -5.50 -39.64 -22.95
N ASN A 297 -6.67 -39.63 -22.29
CA ASN A 297 -7.78 -40.54 -22.62
C ASN A 297 -8.33 -40.31 -24.05
N LEU A 298 -8.23 -39.10 -24.58
CA LEU A 298 -8.59 -38.76 -25.96
C LEU A 298 -7.48 -39.10 -26.97
N GLY A 299 -6.30 -39.55 -26.53
CA GLY A 299 -5.15 -39.83 -27.38
C GLY A 299 -4.53 -38.59 -28.02
N LEU A 300 -4.71 -37.40 -27.41
CA LEU A 300 -4.14 -36.15 -27.91
C LEU A 300 -2.70 -35.92 -27.44
N ILE A 301 -2.33 -36.52 -26.30
CA ILE A 301 -0.97 -36.49 -25.73
C ILE A 301 -0.65 -37.87 -25.13
N ASP A 302 0.62 -38.24 -25.15
CA ASP A 302 1.10 -39.50 -24.56
C ASP A 302 1.52 -39.33 -23.08
N GLU A 303 1.99 -38.14 -22.70
CA GLU A 303 2.46 -37.81 -21.36
C GLU A 303 1.80 -36.52 -20.82
N PRO A 304 1.62 -36.38 -19.49
CA PRO A 304 1.05 -35.17 -18.90
C PRO A 304 1.86 -33.91 -19.23
N ILE A 305 1.15 -32.83 -19.58
CA ILE A 305 1.77 -31.52 -19.77
C ILE A 305 2.05 -30.91 -18.39
N LEU A 306 3.31 -30.55 -18.15
CA LEU A 306 3.80 -29.97 -16.90
C LEU A 306 3.49 -28.48 -16.78
N PHE A 307 2.20 -28.10 -16.85
CA PHE A 307 1.75 -26.72 -16.91
C PHE A 307 2.29 -25.85 -15.77
N LEU A 308 2.36 -26.39 -14.54
CA LEU A 308 2.80 -25.69 -13.34
C LEU A 308 4.14 -26.20 -12.79
N SER A 309 4.63 -27.35 -13.27
CA SER A 309 5.85 -27.99 -12.76
C SER A 309 7.10 -27.74 -13.60
N SER A 310 6.94 -27.29 -14.85
CA SER A 310 8.06 -26.83 -15.68
C SER A 310 8.24 -25.32 -15.54
N LYS A 311 9.49 -24.86 -15.34
CA LYS A 311 9.82 -23.42 -15.17
C LYS A 311 9.21 -22.53 -16.26
N THR A 312 9.40 -22.90 -17.52
CA THR A 312 8.96 -22.07 -18.65
C THR A 312 7.45 -22.16 -18.83
N LEU A 313 6.88 -23.37 -18.75
CA LEU A 313 5.44 -23.55 -18.89
C LEU A 313 4.69 -22.88 -17.74
N ALA A 314 5.14 -23.00 -16.49
CA ALA A 314 4.52 -22.34 -15.33
C ALA A 314 4.39 -20.83 -15.56
N ARG A 315 5.46 -20.18 -16.02
CA ARG A 315 5.47 -18.74 -16.36
C ARG A 315 4.48 -18.38 -17.47
N ILE A 316 4.39 -19.20 -18.51
CA ILE A 316 3.42 -18.99 -19.60
C ILE A 316 1.99 -19.20 -19.09
N THR A 317 1.76 -20.30 -18.36
CA THR A 317 0.47 -20.67 -17.76
C THR A 317 -0.08 -19.56 -16.88
N VAL A 318 0.74 -19.02 -15.96
CA VAL A 318 0.27 -17.93 -15.07
C VAL A 318 -0.11 -16.68 -15.86
N ILE A 319 0.60 -16.33 -16.94
CA ILE A 319 0.27 -15.19 -17.80
C ILE A 319 -1.04 -15.44 -18.56
N VAL A 320 -1.23 -16.65 -19.11
CA VAL A 320 -2.43 -17.02 -19.86
C VAL A 320 -3.67 -17.05 -18.96
N ILE A 321 -3.57 -17.61 -17.76
CA ILE A 321 -4.69 -17.62 -16.81
C ILE A 321 -4.98 -16.22 -16.29
N ASN A 322 -3.95 -15.39 -16.06
CA ASN A 322 -4.13 -13.98 -15.73
C ASN A 322 -4.87 -13.21 -16.84
N LEU A 323 -4.55 -13.50 -18.10
CA LEU A 323 -5.25 -12.94 -19.25
C LEU A 323 -6.72 -13.35 -19.27
N TRP A 324 -7.02 -14.62 -18.99
CA TRP A 324 -8.40 -15.12 -18.95
C TRP A 324 -9.25 -14.43 -17.86
N VAL A 325 -8.72 -14.26 -16.64
CA VAL A 325 -9.45 -13.58 -15.56
C VAL A 325 -9.48 -12.06 -15.69
N GLY A 326 -8.45 -11.44 -16.30
CA GLY A 326 -8.29 -9.99 -16.36
C GLY A 326 -8.93 -9.33 -17.59
N MET A 327 -8.96 -10.02 -18.73
CA MET A 327 -9.43 -9.46 -20.00
C MET A 327 -10.87 -8.94 -19.93
N PRO A 328 -11.81 -9.60 -19.22
CA PRO A 328 -13.20 -9.13 -19.16
C PRO A 328 -13.38 -7.82 -18.41
N TYR A 329 -12.56 -7.54 -17.38
CA TYR A 329 -12.53 -6.23 -16.72
C TYR A 329 -12.13 -5.14 -17.72
N THR A 330 -11.06 -5.37 -18.48
CA THR A 330 -10.60 -4.42 -19.51
C THR A 330 -11.65 -4.25 -20.60
N MET A 331 -12.27 -5.34 -21.08
CA MET A 331 -13.34 -5.29 -22.07
C MET A 331 -14.48 -4.37 -21.63
N LEU A 332 -14.93 -4.48 -20.37
CA LEU A 332 -15.99 -3.63 -19.83
C LEU A 332 -15.58 -2.16 -19.79
N THR A 333 -14.39 -1.85 -19.24
CA THR A 333 -13.93 -0.45 -19.14
C THR A 333 -13.70 0.18 -20.50
N THR A 334 -13.06 -0.54 -21.43
CA THR A 334 -12.74 -0.03 -22.77
C THR A 334 -13.97 0.11 -23.66
N THR A 335 -15.03 -0.67 -23.44
CA THR A 335 -16.29 -0.55 -24.19
C THR A 335 -16.88 0.87 -24.08
N GLY A 336 -16.92 1.47 -22.89
CA GLY A 336 -17.44 2.84 -22.71
C GLY A 336 -16.55 3.89 -23.36
N ILE A 337 -15.23 3.72 -23.30
CA ILE A 337 -14.26 4.67 -23.86
C ILE A 337 -14.28 4.64 -25.39
N LEU A 338 -14.37 3.45 -25.99
CA LEU A 338 -14.45 3.28 -27.45
C LEU A 338 -15.68 3.98 -28.06
N GLN A 339 -16.76 4.13 -27.29
CA GLN A 339 -17.97 4.83 -27.73
C GLN A 339 -17.78 6.36 -27.81
N ASN A 340 -16.79 6.91 -27.11
CA ASN A 340 -16.49 8.35 -27.12
C ASN A 340 -15.57 8.78 -28.27
N ILE A 341 -15.08 7.83 -29.09
CA ILE A 341 -14.23 8.17 -30.24
C ILE A 341 -15.14 8.72 -31.36
N PRO A 342 -14.91 9.94 -31.86
CA PRO A 342 -15.72 10.53 -32.92
C PRO A 342 -15.84 9.61 -34.14
N SER A 343 -17.06 9.40 -34.64
CA SER A 343 -17.34 8.53 -35.80
C SER A 343 -16.61 9.01 -37.05
N ASP A 344 -16.44 10.32 -37.20
CA ASP A 344 -15.91 10.96 -38.39
C ASP A 344 -14.47 10.52 -38.66
N LEU A 345 -13.67 10.29 -37.62
CA LEU A 345 -12.31 9.73 -37.74
C LEU A 345 -12.32 8.36 -38.43
N TYR A 346 -13.30 7.51 -38.11
CA TYR A 346 -13.46 6.19 -38.72
C TYR A 346 -14.03 6.25 -40.13
N GLU A 347 -14.87 7.25 -40.42
CA GLU A 347 -15.48 7.43 -41.74
C GLU A 347 -14.47 8.00 -42.73
N SER A 348 -13.74 9.06 -42.36
CA SER A 348 -12.65 9.62 -43.15
C SER A 348 -11.59 8.57 -43.48
N ALA A 349 -11.16 7.77 -42.50
CA ALA A 349 -10.18 6.71 -42.73
C ALA A 349 -10.67 5.63 -43.73
N LYS A 350 -11.97 5.32 -43.75
CA LYS A 350 -12.54 4.39 -44.72
C LYS A 350 -12.62 4.99 -46.12
N VAL A 351 -12.91 6.28 -46.23
CA VAL A 351 -12.84 7.02 -47.51
C VAL A 351 -11.43 6.97 -48.07
N ASP A 352 -10.41 7.08 -47.21
CA ASP A 352 -8.99 6.93 -47.57
C ASP A 352 -8.54 5.48 -47.83
N GLY A 353 -9.46 4.50 -47.80
CA GLY A 353 -9.16 3.09 -48.08
C GLY A 353 -8.45 2.35 -46.94
N ALA A 354 -8.43 2.89 -45.72
CA ALA A 354 -7.81 2.22 -44.58
C ALA A 354 -8.58 0.95 -44.18
N ASN A 355 -7.86 -0.17 -44.07
CA ASN A 355 -8.42 -1.41 -43.55
C ASN A 355 -8.55 -1.40 -42.02
N ALA A 356 -9.23 -2.40 -41.44
CA ALA A 356 -9.48 -2.46 -40.01
C ALA A 356 -8.21 -2.51 -39.14
N VAL A 357 -7.13 -3.14 -39.63
CA VAL A 357 -5.84 -3.22 -38.92
C VAL A 357 -5.16 -1.85 -38.91
N THR A 358 -5.17 -1.15 -40.06
CA THR A 358 -4.66 0.22 -40.17
C THR A 358 -5.42 1.15 -39.23
N ILE A 359 -6.76 1.10 -39.24
CA ILE A 359 -7.61 1.88 -38.35
C ILE A 359 -7.28 1.60 -36.88
N PHE A 360 -7.11 0.33 -36.50
CA PHE A 360 -6.76 -0.04 -35.13
C PHE A 360 -5.43 0.58 -34.70
N TRP A 361 -4.36 0.38 -35.46
CA TRP A 361 -3.02 0.83 -35.07
C TRP A 361 -2.81 2.35 -35.22
N LYS A 362 -3.52 3.01 -36.14
CA LYS A 362 -3.32 4.44 -36.45
C LYS A 362 -4.34 5.36 -35.77
N ILE A 363 -5.51 4.86 -35.39
CA ILE A 363 -6.59 5.67 -34.83
C ILE A 363 -6.98 5.14 -33.46
N THR A 364 -7.50 3.91 -33.39
CA THR A 364 -8.10 3.39 -32.15
C THR A 364 -7.09 3.24 -31.02
N LEU A 365 -5.98 2.51 -31.24
CA LEU A 365 -4.99 2.26 -30.19
C LEU A 365 -4.31 3.55 -29.72
N PRO A 366 -3.83 4.47 -30.59
CA PRO A 366 -3.26 5.74 -30.13
C PRO A 366 -4.23 6.57 -29.30
N TYR A 367 -5.50 6.69 -29.74
CA TYR A 367 -6.53 7.42 -29.00
C TYR A 367 -6.80 6.76 -27.64
N MET A 368 -6.94 5.43 -27.63
CA MET A 368 -7.19 4.66 -26.41
C MET A 368 -6.02 4.78 -25.43
N LEU A 369 -4.77 4.69 -25.90
CA LEU A 369 -3.59 4.90 -25.06
C LEU A 369 -3.60 6.30 -24.45
N PHE A 370 -3.87 7.35 -25.23
CA PHE A 370 -3.94 8.71 -24.70
C PHE A 370 -4.92 8.84 -23.52
N VAL A 371 -6.14 8.31 -23.68
CA VAL A 371 -7.19 8.37 -22.65
C VAL A 371 -6.92 7.44 -21.47
N THR A 372 -6.39 6.23 -21.71
CA THR A 372 -6.25 5.18 -20.70
C THR A 372 -4.88 5.09 -20.05
N THR A 373 -3.91 5.92 -20.46
CA THR A 373 -2.54 5.93 -19.90
C THR A 373 -2.57 5.98 -18.37
N PRO A 374 -3.27 6.91 -17.69
CA PRO A 374 -3.30 6.93 -16.21
C PRO A 374 -3.72 5.59 -15.59
N LYS A 375 -4.77 4.97 -16.16
CA LYS A 375 -5.26 3.67 -15.70
C LYS A 375 -4.24 2.56 -15.95
N LEU A 376 -3.64 2.51 -17.14
CA LEU A 376 -2.65 1.50 -17.51
C LEU A 376 -1.45 1.47 -16.56
N ILE A 377 -1.06 2.63 -16.05
CA ILE A 377 0.03 2.74 -15.10
C ILE A 377 -0.40 2.26 -13.72
N THR A 378 -1.59 2.65 -13.27
CA THR A 378 -2.16 2.09 -12.03
C THR A 378 -2.25 0.56 -12.11
N ASP A 379 -2.68 0.02 -13.26
CA ASP A 379 -2.74 -1.42 -13.49
C ASP A 379 -1.34 -2.05 -13.50
N PHE A 380 -0.33 -1.39 -14.09
CA PHE A 380 1.07 -1.84 -14.07
C PHE A 380 1.65 -1.92 -12.66
N VAL A 381 1.49 -0.86 -11.86
CA VAL A 381 1.92 -0.83 -10.45
C VAL A 381 1.14 -1.84 -9.62
N GLY A 382 -0.16 -2.01 -9.90
CA GLY A 382 -0.98 -3.06 -9.31
C GLY A 382 -0.45 -4.46 -9.64
N ASN A 383 -0.01 -4.70 -10.88
CA ASN A 383 0.48 -6.00 -11.30
C ASN A 383 1.83 -6.40 -10.68
N ILE A 384 2.69 -5.44 -10.31
CA ILE A 384 3.90 -5.69 -9.50
C ILE A 384 3.53 -6.34 -8.14
N ASN A 385 2.35 -5.99 -7.62
CA ASN A 385 1.82 -6.45 -6.33
C ASN A 385 0.72 -7.53 -6.48
N ASN A 386 0.62 -8.19 -7.64
CA ASN A 386 -0.46 -9.15 -7.92
C ASN A 386 -0.23 -10.50 -7.22
N PHE A 387 -0.48 -10.50 -5.92
CA PHE A 387 -0.34 -11.66 -5.05
C PHE A 387 -1.29 -12.80 -5.45
N ASN A 388 -2.57 -12.47 -5.67
CA ASN A 388 -3.65 -13.47 -5.80
C ASN A 388 -3.40 -14.47 -6.92
N VAL A 389 -3.07 -14.00 -8.13
CA VAL A 389 -2.93 -14.90 -9.28
C VAL A 389 -1.79 -15.88 -9.07
N ILE A 390 -0.64 -15.41 -8.62
CA ILE A 390 0.53 -16.28 -8.44
C ILE A 390 0.32 -17.23 -7.27
N PHE A 391 -0.18 -16.74 -6.13
CA PHE A 391 -0.35 -17.53 -4.92
C PHE A 391 -1.39 -18.65 -5.09
N PHE A 392 -2.58 -18.35 -5.63
CA PHE A 392 -3.66 -19.34 -5.74
C PHE A 392 -3.51 -20.28 -6.94
N LEU A 393 -2.81 -19.87 -8.01
CA LEU A 393 -2.66 -20.72 -9.20
C LEU A 393 -1.41 -21.61 -9.15
N SER A 394 -0.27 -21.04 -8.72
CA SER A 394 1.02 -21.73 -8.78
C SER A 394 1.73 -21.82 -7.42
N SER A 395 1.25 -21.08 -6.42
CA SER A 395 1.90 -20.93 -5.11
C SER A 395 3.39 -20.61 -5.21
N GLY A 396 3.77 -19.80 -6.21
CA GLY A 396 5.16 -19.43 -6.51
C GLY A 396 5.98 -20.47 -7.27
N GLY A 397 5.45 -21.68 -7.46
CA GLY A 397 6.15 -22.82 -8.04
C GLY A 397 6.48 -22.71 -9.54
N PRO A 398 7.27 -23.66 -10.08
CA PRO A 398 7.86 -24.80 -9.39
C PRO A 398 9.00 -24.37 -8.47
N LYS A 399 9.14 -25.08 -7.34
CA LYS A 399 10.22 -24.84 -6.36
C LYS A 399 11.58 -25.22 -6.95
N THR A 400 12.64 -24.58 -6.46
CA THR A 400 14.00 -24.81 -6.95
C THR A 400 15.01 -24.68 -5.82
N THR A 401 16.09 -25.46 -5.88
CA THR A 401 17.22 -25.34 -4.93
C THR A 401 18.08 -24.11 -5.18
N LYS A 402 17.91 -23.44 -6.33
CA LYS A 402 18.65 -22.23 -6.69
C LYS A 402 18.15 -20.98 -5.95
N TYR A 403 16.92 -21.01 -5.46
CA TYR A 403 16.28 -19.87 -4.82
C TYR A 403 16.05 -20.15 -3.35
N TYR A 404 16.17 -19.11 -2.53
CA TYR A 404 15.91 -19.15 -1.11
C TYR A 404 14.42 -18.97 -0.84
N GLN A 405 13.70 -20.06 -0.56
CA GLN A 405 12.28 -20.02 -0.17
C GLN A 405 11.37 -19.34 -1.22
N ALA A 406 11.74 -19.47 -2.49
CA ALA A 406 10.98 -18.98 -3.65
C ALA A 406 11.00 -20.03 -4.77
N GLY A 407 10.00 -19.98 -5.64
CA GLY A 407 9.95 -20.72 -6.89
C GLY A 407 10.08 -19.82 -8.12
N TYR A 408 9.86 -20.39 -9.31
CA TYR A 408 10.13 -19.70 -10.56
C TYR A 408 9.05 -18.70 -11.01
N THR A 409 7.82 -18.78 -10.48
CA THR A 409 6.74 -17.83 -10.79
C THR A 409 6.55 -16.78 -9.70
N ASP A 410 7.24 -16.89 -8.58
CA ASP A 410 7.17 -15.93 -7.48
C ASP A 410 7.45 -14.51 -7.93
N LEU A 411 6.58 -13.59 -7.52
CA LEU A 411 6.84 -12.16 -7.54
C LEU A 411 7.50 -11.77 -6.22
N LEU A 412 8.05 -10.56 -6.15
CA LEU A 412 8.57 -10.04 -4.88
C LEU A 412 7.54 -10.10 -3.75
N VAL A 413 6.26 -9.82 -4.04
CA VAL A 413 5.20 -9.84 -3.03
C VAL A 413 4.84 -11.26 -2.55
N THR A 414 4.89 -12.28 -3.42
CA THR A 414 4.62 -13.66 -3.01
C THR A 414 5.82 -14.27 -2.30
N TRP A 415 7.04 -13.93 -2.73
CA TRP A 415 8.25 -14.32 -2.00
C TRP A 415 8.31 -13.68 -0.60
N LEU A 416 7.93 -12.39 -0.48
CA LEU A 416 7.76 -11.71 0.82
C LEU A 416 6.82 -12.50 1.74
N TYR A 417 5.68 -12.96 1.21
CA TYR A 417 4.73 -13.77 1.97
C TYR A 417 5.34 -15.11 2.44
N HIS A 418 6.02 -15.84 1.55
CA HIS A 418 6.68 -17.09 1.93
C HIS A 418 7.76 -16.89 3.01
N LEU A 419 8.48 -15.76 2.96
CA LEU A 419 9.44 -15.42 3.98
C LEU A 419 8.78 -15.11 5.33
N THR A 420 7.61 -14.47 5.37
CA THR A 420 6.92 -14.15 6.64
C THR A 420 6.15 -15.32 7.22
N VAL A 421 5.39 -16.05 6.39
CA VAL A 421 4.44 -17.08 6.85
C VAL A 421 5.10 -18.44 6.97
N ASP A 422 5.87 -18.86 5.96
CA ASP A 422 6.44 -20.21 5.93
C ASP A 422 7.79 -20.26 6.62
N SER A 423 8.63 -19.25 6.38
CA SER A 423 10.02 -19.23 6.85
C SER A 423 10.26 -18.41 8.12
N LYS A 424 9.36 -17.47 8.47
CA LYS A 424 9.49 -16.52 9.59
C LYS A 424 10.74 -15.62 9.53
N ASP A 425 11.26 -15.37 8.33
CA ASP A 425 12.38 -14.47 8.07
C ASP A 425 11.85 -13.03 7.81
N TYR A 426 11.31 -12.41 8.86
CA TYR A 426 10.64 -11.10 8.78
C TYR A 426 11.56 -9.96 8.36
N CYS A 427 12.84 -10.01 8.72
CA CYS A 427 13.85 -9.02 8.34
C CYS A 427 14.04 -8.94 6.81
N TYR A 428 14.22 -10.08 6.15
CA TYR A 428 14.36 -10.14 4.68
C TYR A 428 13.06 -9.81 3.96
N ALA A 429 11.92 -10.28 4.48
CA ALA A 429 10.61 -9.91 3.97
C ALA A 429 10.38 -8.38 4.01
N SER A 430 10.79 -7.74 5.10
CA SER A 430 10.67 -6.28 5.27
C SER A 430 11.56 -5.51 4.30
N VAL A 431 12.77 -5.99 4.02
CA VAL A 431 13.64 -5.43 2.98
C VAL A 431 12.96 -5.50 1.60
N ILE A 432 12.36 -6.64 1.25
CA ILE A 432 11.59 -6.79 0.00
C ILE A 432 10.41 -5.81 -0.01
N GLY A 433 9.68 -5.69 1.09
CA GLY A 433 8.56 -4.75 1.22
C GLY A 433 8.97 -3.30 0.96
N ILE A 434 10.15 -2.89 1.45
CA ILE A 434 10.73 -1.57 1.16
C ILE A 434 11.04 -1.43 -0.33
N PHE A 435 11.67 -2.42 -0.97
CA PHE A 435 11.95 -2.35 -2.41
C PHE A 435 10.67 -2.27 -3.24
N VAL A 436 9.67 -3.09 -2.93
CA VAL A 436 8.36 -3.07 -3.60
C VAL A 436 7.70 -1.70 -3.44
N PHE A 437 7.73 -1.12 -2.23
CA PHE A 437 7.23 0.22 -1.96
C PHE A 437 7.98 1.28 -2.78
N ILE A 438 9.31 1.29 -2.75
CA ILE A 438 10.13 2.26 -3.48
C ILE A 438 9.88 2.16 -4.99
N ILE A 439 9.88 0.94 -5.55
CA ILE A 439 9.62 0.72 -6.98
C ILE A 439 8.22 1.24 -7.33
N SER A 440 7.20 0.85 -6.57
CA SER A 440 5.81 1.26 -6.81
C SER A 440 5.63 2.77 -6.69
N ALA A 441 6.24 3.41 -5.68
CA ALA A 441 6.18 4.85 -5.45
C ALA A 441 6.92 5.63 -6.55
N VAL A 442 8.12 5.21 -6.93
CA VAL A 442 8.92 5.85 -7.99
C VAL A 442 8.21 5.76 -9.33
N LEU A 443 7.72 4.57 -9.71
CA LEU A 443 6.97 4.40 -10.95
C LEU A 443 5.68 5.21 -10.96
N SER A 444 4.94 5.22 -9.84
CA SER A 444 3.75 6.07 -9.72
C SER A 444 4.11 7.55 -9.88
N LEU A 445 5.13 8.05 -9.17
CA LEU A 445 5.54 9.46 -9.21
C LEU A 445 6.04 9.90 -10.59
N ILE A 446 6.91 9.11 -11.23
CA ILE A 446 7.40 9.37 -12.58
C ILE A 446 6.20 9.51 -13.51
N THR A 447 5.22 8.65 -13.33
CA THR A 447 4.12 8.56 -14.28
C THR A 447 3.05 9.62 -14.08
N TYR A 448 2.62 9.86 -12.83
CA TYR A 448 1.69 10.95 -12.52
C TYR A 448 2.24 12.30 -13.01
N ARG A 449 3.56 12.50 -12.94
CA ARG A 449 4.20 13.73 -13.44
C ARG A 449 4.28 13.81 -14.96
N ASN A 450 4.37 12.67 -15.65
CA ASN A 450 4.67 12.62 -17.08
C ASN A 450 3.46 12.34 -17.96
N THR A 451 2.31 11.99 -17.40
CA THR A 451 1.13 11.65 -18.21
C THR A 451 0.55 12.90 -18.87
N ALA A 452 0.35 12.84 -20.19
CA ALA A 452 -0.17 13.96 -20.99
C ALA A 452 -1.55 14.43 -20.51
N SER A 453 -2.38 13.53 -19.96
CA SER A 453 -3.67 13.90 -19.37
C SER A 453 -3.56 14.84 -18.15
N TYR A 454 -2.41 14.89 -17.48
CA TYR A 454 -2.14 15.85 -16.40
C TYR A 454 -1.58 17.18 -16.93
N LYS A 455 -1.04 17.17 -18.16
CA LYS A 455 -0.45 18.36 -18.80
C LYS A 455 -1.42 19.07 -19.74
N ASP A 456 -2.34 18.33 -20.34
CA ASP A 456 -3.31 18.79 -21.35
C ASP A 456 -4.75 18.46 -20.93
N GLU A 457 -5.17 18.85 -19.71
CA GLU A 457 -6.61 18.81 -19.37
C GLU A 457 -7.45 19.70 -20.33
N GLU A 458 -6.81 20.67 -20.99
CA GLU A 458 -7.42 21.61 -21.95
C GLU A 458 -7.26 21.19 -23.43
N GLY A 459 -6.55 20.09 -23.73
CA GLY A 459 -6.17 19.75 -25.12
C GLY A 459 -7.30 19.17 -26.00
N PHE A 460 -8.44 18.82 -25.41
CA PHE A 460 -9.57 18.17 -26.11
C PHE A 460 -10.96 18.61 -25.59
N SER A 461 -11.06 19.79 -24.96
CA SER A 461 -12.36 20.43 -24.65
C SER A 461 -12.81 21.38 -25.75
#